data_AF-A0A162ZSF1-F1
#
_entry.id   AF-A0A162ZSF1-F1
#
_cell.length_a   1.000
_cell.length_b   1.000
_cell.length_c   1.000
_cell.angle_alpha   90.00
_cell.angle_beta   90.00
_cell.angle_gamma   90.00
#
_symmetry.space_group_name_H-M   'P 1'
#
loop_
_entity.id
_entity.type
_entity.pdbx_description
1 polymer ?
#
loop_
_entity_poly.entity_id
_entity_poly.type
_entity_poly.pdbx_seq_one_letter_code
_entity_poly.pdbx_strand_id
1 'polypeptide(L)'
;QDKRTTFMIRNIPNKYTQQMLIDYVNATHERKYDFLYLRIDFQNKCNVGYAFINFIDPKDAIEFARDRVGKKWQSLFKSDKKCDLSYANIQGKQALIKKFQNSQVLSE
;
A
#
# COMPACT_ATOMS: atom_id res chain seq x y z
N GLN A 1 -10.21 -20.61 -6.23
CA GLN A 1 -9.05 -19.70 -6.11
C GLN A 1 -9.56 -18.29 -5.88
N ASP A 2 -8.96 -17.57 -4.94
CA ASP A 2 -9.26 -16.16 -4.70
C ASP A 2 -8.75 -15.32 -5.87
N LYS A 3 -9.60 -14.41 -6.37
CA LYS A 3 -9.30 -13.55 -7.53
C LYS A 3 -9.10 -12.08 -7.14
N ARG A 4 -9.12 -11.77 -5.85
CA ARG A 4 -8.96 -10.40 -5.36
C ARG A 4 -7.53 -9.94 -5.54
N THR A 5 -7.38 -8.72 -6.06
CA THR A 5 -6.09 -8.12 -6.42
C THR A 5 -5.76 -6.90 -5.58
N THR A 6 -6.74 -6.33 -4.87
CA THR A 6 -6.56 -5.11 -4.09
C THR A 6 -6.41 -5.41 -2.61
N PHE A 7 -5.37 -4.83 -2.02
CA PHE A 7 -5.04 -5.02 -0.63
C PHE A 7 -4.73 -3.68 0.04
N MET A 8 -4.95 -3.66 1.34
CA MET A 8 -4.53 -2.60 2.24
C MET A 8 -3.23 -3.05 2.92
N ILE A 9 -2.16 -2.29 2.68
CA ILE A 9 -0.89 -2.44 3.38
C ILE A 9 -1.00 -1.67 4.69
N ARG A 10 -0.83 -2.35 5.81
CA ARG A 10 -1.02 -1.80 7.15
C ARG A 10 0.30 -1.64 7.90
N ASN A 11 0.23 -0.92 9.02
CA ASN A 11 1.33 -0.67 9.93
C ASN A 11 2.52 0.05 9.29
N ILE A 12 2.29 0.93 8.33
CA ILE A 12 3.35 1.72 7.69
C ILE A 12 3.89 2.74 8.72
N PRO A 13 5.22 2.95 8.83
CA PRO A 13 5.76 4.00 9.68
C PRO A 13 5.37 5.38 9.15
N ASN A 14 4.93 6.28 10.03
CA ASN A 14 4.29 7.55 9.64
C ASN A 14 5.20 8.51 8.84
N LYS A 15 6.52 8.30 8.91
CA LYS A 15 7.55 9.05 8.16
C LYS A 15 7.79 8.51 6.74
N TYR A 16 7.22 7.37 6.37
CA TYR A 16 7.28 6.92 4.97
C TYR A 16 6.56 7.91 4.07
N THR A 17 7.24 8.31 3.01
CA THR A 17 6.62 9.05 1.90
C THR A 17 6.06 8.08 0.87
N GLN A 18 5.23 8.59 -0.05
CA GLN A 18 4.75 7.81 -1.20
C GLN A 18 5.92 7.22 -1.99
N GLN A 19 6.97 8.01 -2.25
CA GLN A 19 8.15 7.54 -2.99
C GLN A 19 8.89 6.41 -2.25
N MET A 20 9.10 6.55 -0.94
CA MET A 20 9.74 5.50 -0.14
C MET A 20 8.94 4.19 -0.16
N LEU A 21 7.60 4.28 -0.20
CA LEU A 21 6.76 3.10 -0.32
C LEU A 21 6.86 2.47 -1.72
N ILE A 22 6.88 3.29 -2.78
CA ILE A 22 7.09 2.82 -4.16
C ILE A 22 8.42 2.07 -4.24
N ASP A 23 9.51 2.66 -3.77
CA ASP A 23 10.85 2.05 -3.81
C ASP A 23 10.89 0.74 -3.01
N TYR A 24 10.22 0.72 -1.84
CA TYR A 24 10.11 -0.48 -1.02
C TYR A 24 9.38 -1.63 -1.73
N VAL A 25 8.28 -1.34 -2.43
CA VAL A 25 7.54 -2.35 -3.20
C VAL A 25 8.35 -2.79 -4.42
N ASN A 26 8.92 -1.84 -5.17
CA ASN A 26 9.69 -2.09 -6.40
C ASN A 26 10.94 -2.96 -6.16
N ALA A 27 11.52 -2.95 -4.96
CA ALA A 27 12.63 -3.85 -4.61
C ALA A 27 12.32 -5.35 -4.79
N THR A 28 11.05 -5.74 -4.91
CA THR A 28 10.61 -7.14 -5.13
C THR A 28 9.48 -7.28 -6.13
N HIS A 29 8.67 -6.23 -6.32
CA HIS A 29 7.40 -6.28 -7.05
C HIS A 29 7.27 -5.14 -8.06
N GLU A 30 8.39 -4.70 -8.66
CA GLU A 30 8.38 -3.71 -9.72
C GLU A 30 7.50 -4.19 -10.90
N ARG A 31 6.63 -3.30 -11.40
CA ARG A 31 5.67 -3.58 -12.51
C ARG A 31 4.67 -4.72 -12.26
N LYS A 32 4.54 -5.23 -11.02
CA LYS A 32 3.54 -6.24 -10.63
C LYS A 32 2.25 -5.66 -10.06
N TYR A 33 2.14 -4.33 -10.01
CA TYR A 33 0.98 -3.60 -9.53
C TYR A 33 0.68 -2.43 -10.47
N ASP A 34 -0.58 -2.02 -10.52
CA ASP A 34 -1.06 -0.96 -11.43
C ASP A 34 -1.66 0.24 -10.68
N PHE A 35 -1.74 0.15 -9.35
CA PHE A 35 -2.21 1.20 -8.44
C PHE A 35 -1.49 1.08 -7.08
N LEU A 36 -0.98 2.20 -6.57
CA LEU A 36 -0.44 2.31 -5.21
C LEU A 36 -0.72 3.70 -4.66
N TYR A 37 -1.38 3.77 -3.51
CA TYR A 37 -1.76 5.04 -2.87
C TYR A 37 -1.54 4.98 -1.36
N LEU A 38 -0.59 5.76 -0.85
CA LEU A 38 -0.35 5.99 0.58
C LEU A 38 -1.26 7.11 1.06
N ARG A 39 -2.08 6.84 2.08
CA ARG A 39 -2.95 7.88 2.64
C ARG A 39 -2.13 8.84 3.52
N ILE A 40 -2.15 10.12 3.16
CA ILE A 40 -1.47 11.20 3.87
C ILE A 40 -2.49 12.00 4.69
N ASP A 41 -2.11 12.34 5.92
CA ASP A 41 -2.74 13.38 6.70
C ASP A 41 -2.00 14.70 6.44
N PHE A 42 -2.66 15.61 5.73
CA PHE A 42 -2.08 16.89 5.33
C PHE A 42 -1.87 17.86 6.50
N GLN A 43 -2.66 17.75 7.57
CA GLN A 43 -2.50 18.61 8.75
C GLN A 43 -1.20 18.28 9.47
N ASN A 44 -0.95 16.98 9.68
CA ASN A 44 0.24 16.49 10.38
C ASN A 44 1.43 16.20 9.45
N LYS A 45 1.27 16.37 8.13
CA LYS A 45 2.26 16.09 7.07
C LYS A 45 2.89 14.69 7.19
N CYS A 46 2.11 13.71 7.63
CA CYS A 46 2.54 12.34 7.87
C CYS A 46 1.54 11.36 7.27
N ASN A 47 1.96 10.13 6.96
CA ASN A 47 0.98 9.11 6.58
C ASN A 47 0.21 8.59 7.80
N VAL A 48 -1.00 8.09 7.56
CA VAL A 48 -1.90 7.56 8.60
C VAL A 48 -1.66 6.07 8.91
N GLY A 49 -0.56 5.50 8.42
CA GLY A 49 -0.13 4.14 8.72
C GLY A 49 -0.64 3.05 7.77
N TYR A 50 -1.25 3.42 6.64
CA TYR A 50 -1.65 2.44 5.62
C TYR A 50 -1.67 3.00 4.20
N ALA A 51 -1.62 2.07 3.24
CA ALA A 51 -1.73 2.33 1.82
C ALA A 51 -2.65 1.31 1.14
N PHE A 52 -3.13 1.63 -0.06
CA PHE A 52 -3.82 0.71 -0.94
C PHE A 52 -2.94 0.33 -2.12
N ILE A 53 -2.89 -0.95 -2.44
CA ILE A 53 -2.18 -1.50 -3.60
C ILE A 53 -3.13 -2.38 -4.40
N ASN A 54 -3.11 -2.27 -5.73
CA ASN A 54 -3.74 -3.23 -6.62
C ASN A 54 -2.67 -3.97 -7.44
N PHE A 55 -2.56 -5.27 -7.21
CA PHE A 55 -1.69 -6.15 -7.99
C PHE A 55 -2.33 -6.46 -9.35
N ILE A 56 -1.51 -6.77 -10.35
CA ILE A 56 -2.00 -7.18 -11.68
C ILE A 56 -2.49 -8.63 -11.62
N ASP A 57 -1.69 -9.53 -11.03
CA ASP A 57 -2.06 -10.93 -10.79
C ASP A 57 -2.22 -11.18 -9.27
N PRO A 58 -3.30 -11.84 -8.82
CA PRO A 58 -3.44 -12.26 -7.41
C PRO A 58 -2.24 -13.05 -6.87
N LYS A 59 -1.48 -13.76 -7.71
CA LYS A 59 -0.26 -14.48 -7.31
C LYS A 59 0.82 -13.56 -6.77
N ASP A 60 0.97 -12.38 -7.36
CA ASP A 60 1.95 -11.38 -6.91
C ASP A 60 1.61 -10.84 -5.52
N ALA A 61 0.33 -10.78 -5.16
CA ALA A 61 -0.09 -10.42 -3.81
C ALA A 61 0.33 -11.48 -2.77
N ILE A 62 0.28 -12.76 -3.15
CA ILE A 62 0.70 -13.87 -2.29
C ILE A 62 2.22 -13.84 -2.10
N GLU A 63 2.97 -13.60 -3.18
CA GLU A 63 4.43 -13.43 -3.12
C GLU A 63 4.80 -12.24 -2.23
N PHE A 64 4.14 -11.10 -2.41
CA PHE A 64 4.34 -9.92 -1.57
C PHE A 64 4.04 -10.20 -0.11
N ALA A 65 2.96 -10.93 0.17
CA ALA A 65 2.61 -11.32 1.54
C ALA A 65 3.72 -12.18 2.17
N ARG A 66 4.23 -13.21 1.48
CA ARG A 66 5.33 -14.04 1.98
C ARG A 66 6.61 -13.23 2.21
N ASP A 67 6.89 -12.28 1.33
CA ASP A 67 8.12 -11.50 1.39
C ASP A 67 8.11 -10.42 2.44
N ARG A 68 6.95 -9.81 2.74
CA ARG A 68 6.88 -8.59 3.53
C ARG A 68 6.08 -8.73 4.82
N VAL A 69 5.01 -9.53 4.86
CA VAL A 69 4.14 -9.62 6.05
C VAL A 69 4.92 -10.18 7.23
N GLY A 70 4.74 -9.56 8.40
CA GLY A 70 5.42 -9.92 9.64
C GLY A 70 6.88 -9.44 9.74
N LYS A 71 7.47 -8.91 8.64
CA LYS A 71 8.81 -8.33 8.66
C LYS A 71 8.76 -6.86 9.08
N LYS A 72 9.81 -6.42 9.79
CA LYS A 72 9.96 -5.00 10.13
C LYS A 72 10.15 -4.16 8.87
N TRP A 73 9.64 -2.92 8.92
CA TRP A 73 9.97 -1.93 7.90
C TRP A 73 11.47 -1.62 7.93
N GLN A 74 12.00 -1.08 6.83
CA GLN A 74 13.42 -0.78 6.75
C GLN A 74 13.87 0.10 7.93
N SER A 75 15.07 -0.16 8.44
CA SER A 75 15.59 0.39 9.71
C SER A 75 15.79 1.92 9.72
N LEU A 76 15.44 2.61 8.63
CA LEU A 76 15.61 4.06 8.45
C LEU A 76 15.00 4.89 9.59
N PHE A 77 13.98 4.37 10.29
CA PHE A 77 13.25 5.13 11.30
C PHE A 77 13.18 4.48 12.69
N LYS A 78 14.00 3.46 12.98
CA LYS A 78 13.94 2.69 14.25
C LYS A 78 12.52 2.25 14.62
N SER A 79 11.70 1.90 13.62
CA SER A 79 10.32 1.50 13.84
C SER A 79 10.23 0.00 14.08
N ASP A 80 9.55 -0.41 15.15
CA ASP A 80 9.23 -1.81 15.42
C ASP A 80 7.96 -2.30 14.70
N LYS A 81 7.32 -1.41 13.93
CA LYS A 81 6.15 -1.79 13.13
C LYS A 81 6.53 -2.90 12.15
N LYS A 82 5.61 -3.84 11.98
CA LYS A 82 5.73 -4.96 11.04
C LYS A 82 4.70 -4.80 9.94
N CYS A 83 5.12 -4.95 8.69
CA CYS A 83 4.23 -4.88 7.54
C CYS A 83 3.13 -5.95 7.69
N ASP A 84 1.92 -5.58 7.33
CA ASP A 84 0.77 -6.45 7.35
C ASP A 84 -0.14 -6.16 6.16
N LEU A 85 -0.93 -7.16 5.75
CA LEU A 85 -1.73 -7.10 4.53
C LEU A 85 -3.13 -7.62 4.82
N SER A 86 -4.15 -6.88 4.38
CA SER A 86 -5.55 -7.32 4.42
C SER A 86 -6.24 -7.00 3.11
N TYR A 87 -7.29 -7.74 2.75
CA TYR A 87 -8.11 -7.38 1.60
C TYR A 87 -8.67 -5.97 1.75
N ALA A 88 -8.62 -5.18 0.67
CA ALA A 88 -9.32 -3.91 0.64
C ALA A 88 -10.83 -4.17 0.43
N ASN A 89 -11.67 -3.36 1.06
CA ASN A 89 -13.13 -3.42 0.86
C ASN A 89 -13.51 -3.10 -0.60
N ILE A 90 -12.71 -2.27 -1.27
CA ILE A 90 -12.87 -1.91 -2.67
C ILE A 90 -11.83 -2.68 -3.48
N GLN A 91 -12.28 -3.37 -4.52
CA GLN A 91 -11.45 -4.20 -5.37
C GLN A 91 -11.36 -3.63 -6.79
N GLY A 92 -10.16 -3.70 -7.38
CA GLY A 92 -9.84 -3.26 -8.73
C GLY A 92 -9.44 -1.77 -8.80
N LYS A 93 -8.46 -1.49 -9.66
CA LYS A 93 -7.95 -0.14 -9.93
C LYS A 93 -9.03 0.88 -10.27
N GLN A 94 -9.96 0.54 -11.17
CA GLN A 94 -11.01 1.47 -11.59
C GLN A 94 -11.94 1.88 -10.43
N ALA A 95 -12.29 0.93 -9.56
CA ALA A 95 -13.12 1.20 -8.40
C ALA A 95 -12.39 2.08 -7.36
N LEU A 96 -11.09 1.85 -7.17
CA LEU A 96 -10.24 2.72 -6.34
C LEU A 96 -10.19 4.13 -6.90
N ILE A 97 -9.87 4.29 -8.19
CA ILE A 97 -9.81 5.61 -8.85
C ILE A 97 -11.15 6.33 -8.67
N LYS A 98 -12.28 5.68 -8.98
CA LYS A 98 -13.62 6.28 -8.81
C LYS A 98 -13.89 6.70 -7.36
N LYS A 99 -13.47 5.88 -6.39
CA LYS A 99 -13.63 6.21 -4.96
C LYS A 99 -12.80 7.43 -4.58
N PHE A 100 -11.54 7.47 -5.00
CA PHE A 100 -10.62 8.55 -4.64
C PHE A 100 -10.86 9.84 -5.43
N GLN A 101 -11.42 9.76 -6.64
CA GLN A 101 -11.88 10.93 -7.41
C GLN A 101 -13.07 11.62 -6.74
N ASN A 102 -13.96 10.83 -6.13
CA ASN A 102 -15.16 11.36 -5.48
C ASN A 102 -14.94 11.74 -4.01
N SER A 103 -13.84 11.30 -3.39
CA SER A 103 -13.42 11.83 -2.10
C SER A 103 -12.45 12.98 -2.35
N GLN A 104 -12.49 14.05 -1.57
CA GLN A 104 -11.63 15.24 -1.71
C GLN A 104 -10.10 15.00 -1.57
N VAL A 105 -9.67 13.75 -1.62
CA VAL A 105 -8.29 13.28 -1.54
C VAL A 105 -7.47 13.59 -2.81
N LEU A 106 -8.13 13.74 -3.97
CA LEU A 106 -7.48 14.12 -5.25
C LEU A 106 -7.64 15.61 -5.59
N SER A 107 -8.37 16.38 -4.78
CA SER A 107 -8.60 17.81 -5.01
C SER A 107 -7.63 18.73 -4.23
N GLU A 108 -6.58 18.18 -3.61
CA GLU A 108 -5.55 18.93 -2.88
C GLU A 108 -4.14 18.48 -3.27
#